data_AF-A0A9E5RFH2-F1
#
_entry.id   AF-A0A9E5RFH2-F1
#
_cell.length_a   1.000
_cell.length_b   1.000
_cell.length_c   1.000
_cell.angle_alpha   90.00
_cell.angle_beta   90.00
_cell.angle_gamma   90.00
#
_symmetry.space_group_name_H-M   'P 1'
#
loop_
_entity.id
_entity.type
_entity.pdbx_description
1 polymer ?
#
loop_
_entity_poly.entity_id
_entity_poly.type
_entity_poly.pdbx_seq_one_letter_code
_entity_poly.pdbx_strand_id
1 'polypeptide(L)'
;MQRQVFPLNCLWNDVLHCSPVHPAQIRDAFINIGLDWHPRLWFIIHPTSVGFSEENTVIFLRTLLKVPEQLDDFNCSSTKFVPFSEERLSNIVKLPTATLKYLKFAKATGEAPFLFNFVPHILHRGTIEIQELDLIHC
;
A
#
# COMPACT_ATOMS: atom_id res chain seq x y z
N MET A 1 -0.93 10.72 -15.30
CA MET A 1 -0.88 11.21 -13.91
C MET A 1 0.48 11.88 -13.71
N GLN A 2 0.57 13.13 -13.22
CA GLN A 2 1.84 13.88 -13.14
C GLN A 2 2.52 13.78 -11.76
N ARG A 3 2.11 12.82 -10.91
CA ARG A 3 2.62 12.69 -9.54
C ARG A 3 3.99 12.02 -9.56
N GLN A 4 4.94 12.57 -8.80
CA GLN A 4 6.31 12.06 -8.70
C GLN A 4 6.49 11.14 -7.49
N VAL A 5 7.46 10.22 -7.57
CA VAL A 5 8.02 9.46 -6.46
C VAL A 5 9.42 10.00 -6.24
N PHE A 6 9.55 11.01 -5.37
CA PHE A 6 10.77 11.83 -5.27
C PHE A 6 12.06 11.00 -5.08
N PRO A 7 12.10 10.00 -4.18
CA PRO A 7 13.34 9.24 -3.97
C PRO A 7 13.77 8.40 -5.16
N LEU A 8 12.85 8.05 -6.07
CA LEU A 8 13.13 7.22 -7.24
C LEU A 8 13.20 8.02 -8.55
N ASN A 9 13.04 9.34 -8.49
CA ASN A 9 13.05 10.26 -9.63
C ASN A 9 12.21 9.77 -10.83
N CYS A 10 10.98 9.31 -10.53
CA CYS A 10 10.04 8.80 -11.53
C CYS A 10 8.60 9.19 -11.20
N LEU A 11 7.65 8.80 -12.03
CA LEU A 11 6.22 9.03 -11.78
C LEU A 11 5.58 7.86 -11.04
N TRP A 12 4.42 8.12 -10.43
CA TRP A 12 3.61 7.08 -9.77
C TRP A 12 3.18 5.95 -10.71
N ASN A 13 3.08 6.22 -12.01
CA ASN A 13 2.77 5.23 -13.03
C ASN A 13 4.01 4.48 -13.57
N ASP A 14 5.21 4.81 -13.09
CA ASP A 14 6.46 4.17 -13.49
C ASP A 14 6.93 3.13 -12.45
N VAL A 15 6.15 2.92 -11.39
CA VAL A 15 6.47 2.01 -10.29
C VAL A 15 5.40 0.94 -10.13
N LEU A 16 5.83 -0.24 -9.71
CA LEU A 16 4.95 -1.28 -9.19
C LEU A 16 4.50 -0.89 -7.79
N HIS A 17 3.20 -1.02 -7.54
CA HIS A 17 2.57 -0.75 -6.25
C HIS A 17 2.36 -2.06 -5.51
N CYS A 18 3.16 -2.30 -4.48
CA CYS A 18 3.04 -3.47 -3.62
C CYS A 18 2.53 -3.05 -2.23
N SER A 19 2.00 -4.01 -1.47
CA SER A 19 1.61 -3.79 -0.07
C SER A 19 2.43 -4.71 0.84
N PRO A 20 2.93 -4.21 1.98
CA PRO A 20 3.54 -5.06 3.00
C PRO A 20 2.49 -5.80 3.84
N VAL A 21 1.21 -5.43 3.72
CA VAL A 21 0.12 -6.02 4.48
C VAL A 21 -0.47 -7.18 3.68
N HIS A 22 -0.50 -8.35 4.31
CA HIS A 22 -1.12 -9.54 3.71
C HIS A 22 -2.59 -9.28 3.35
N PRO A 23 -3.06 -9.61 2.13
CA PRO A 23 -4.39 -9.23 1.65
C PRO A 23 -5.54 -9.83 2.47
N ALA A 24 -5.34 -10.99 3.11
CA ALA A 24 -6.30 -11.54 4.06
C ALA A 24 -6.63 -10.60 5.24
N GLN A 25 -5.67 -9.78 5.72
CA GLN A 25 -5.96 -8.80 6.77
C GLN A 25 -6.93 -7.71 6.28
N ILE A 26 -6.82 -7.31 5.01
CA ILE A 26 -7.71 -6.33 4.38
C ILE A 26 -9.10 -6.94 4.19
N ARG A 27 -9.16 -8.17 3.66
CA ARG A 27 -10.41 -8.94 3.55
C ARG A 27 -11.13 -9.03 4.88
N ASP A 28 -10.44 -9.50 5.91
CA ASP A 28 -11.04 -9.70 7.23
C ASP A 28 -11.54 -8.37 7.80
N ALA A 29 -10.81 -7.27 7.57
CA ALA A 29 -11.27 -5.94 7.96
C ALA A 29 -12.57 -5.50 7.24
N PHE A 30 -12.73 -5.82 5.96
CA PHE A 30 -13.96 -5.55 5.21
C PHE A 30 -15.13 -6.38 5.73
N ILE A 31 -14.95 -7.70 5.81
CA ILE A 31 -15.99 -8.64 6.22
C ILE A 31 -16.46 -8.32 7.65
N ASN A 32 -15.53 -8.06 8.58
CA ASN A 32 -15.87 -7.80 9.98
C ASN A 32 -16.70 -6.53 10.20
N ILE A 33 -16.73 -5.60 9.25
CA ILE A 33 -17.57 -4.40 9.32
C ILE A 33 -18.79 -4.46 8.38
N GLY A 34 -19.07 -5.64 7.82
CA GLY A 34 -20.20 -5.88 6.94
C GLY A 34 -20.08 -5.20 5.58
N LEU A 35 -18.86 -5.09 5.04
CA LEU A 35 -18.63 -4.75 3.63
C LEU A 35 -18.42 -6.02 2.81
N ASP A 36 -18.82 -5.95 1.55
CA ASP A 36 -18.63 -7.05 0.61
C ASP A 36 -17.16 -7.19 0.23
N TRP A 37 -16.71 -8.45 0.16
CA TRP A 37 -15.41 -8.80 -0.37
C TRP A 37 -15.55 -9.65 -1.62
N HIS A 38 -14.80 -9.28 -2.65
CA HIS A 38 -14.74 -10.05 -3.90
C HIS A 38 -13.41 -10.79 -3.94
N PRO A 39 -13.41 -12.12 -4.17
CA PRO A 39 -12.18 -12.91 -4.25
C PRO A 39 -11.20 -12.36 -5.28
N ARG A 40 -9.92 -12.29 -4.91
CA ARG A 40 -8.83 -11.76 -5.75
C ARG A 40 -7.58 -12.64 -5.64
N LEU A 41 -6.77 -12.58 -6.68
CA LEU A 41 -5.46 -13.21 -6.76
C LEU A 41 -4.36 -12.20 -6.41
N TRP A 42 -3.37 -12.64 -5.65
CA TRP A 42 -2.23 -11.84 -5.25
C TRP A 42 -0.95 -12.67 -5.39
N PHE A 43 0.16 -12.00 -5.71
CA PHE A 43 1.49 -12.61 -5.72
C PHE A 43 2.19 -12.31 -4.40
N ILE A 44 2.87 -13.31 -3.84
CA ILE A 44 3.82 -13.13 -2.74
C ILE A 44 5.15 -12.74 -3.36
N ILE A 45 5.70 -11.62 -2.88
CA ILE A 45 6.99 -11.10 -3.31
C ILE A 45 7.94 -11.16 -2.12
N HIS A 46 9.03 -11.91 -2.27
CA HIS A 46 10.17 -11.85 -1.36
C HIS A 46 11.12 -10.75 -1.86
N PRO A 47 11.28 -9.61 -1.15
CA PRO A 47 11.98 -8.45 -1.70
C PRO A 47 13.40 -8.75 -2.20
N THR A 48 14.15 -9.57 -1.47
CA THR A 48 15.52 -9.95 -1.82
C THR A 48 15.62 -10.86 -3.03
N SER A 49 14.61 -11.70 -3.29
CA SER A 49 14.61 -12.60 -4.44
C SER A 49 14.29 -11.88 -5.76
N VAL A 50 13.70 -10.68 -5.68
CA VAL A 50 13.29 -9.88 -6.84
C VAL A 50 14.08 -8.57 -6.99
N GLY A 51 15.17 -8.42 -6.23
CA GLY A 51 16.11 -7.29 -6.39
C GLY A 51 15.62 -5.95 -5.83
N PHE A 52 14.79 -5.96 -4.78
CA PHE A 52 14.44 -4.72 -4.08
C PHE A 52 15.68 -4.17 -3.34
N SER A 53 15.95 -2.88 -3.52
CA SER A 53 17.03 -2.15 -2.86
C SER A 53 16.59 -0.72 -2.53
N GLU A 54 17.38 -0.01 -1.72
CA GLU A 54 17.15 1.42 -1.45
C GLU A 54 17.21 2.29 -2.72
N GLU A 55 17.88 1.83 -3.78
CA GLU A 55 18.06 2.58 -5.03
C GLU A 55 16.82 2.54 -5.94
N ASN A 56 16.07 1.43 -5.89
CA ASN A 56 14.93 1.19 -6.78
C ASN A 56 13.61 1.01 -6.03
N THR A 57 13.62 1.02 -4.70
CA THR A 57 12.43 0.75 -3.87
C THR A 57 12.31 1.78 -2.75
N VAL A 58 11.09 2.24 -2.52
CA VAL A 58 10.78 3.16 -1.43
C VAL A 58 9.49 2.76 -0.74
N ILE A 59 9.41 3.04 0.56
CA ILE A 59 8.19 2.85 1.34
C ILE A 59 7.44 4.18 1.39
N PHE A 60 6.18 4.18 0.97
CA PHE A 60 5.28 5.32 1.06
C PHE A 60 4.31 5.13 2.22
N LEU A 61 4.36 6.04 3.19
CA LEU A 61 3.52 6.04 4.39
C LEU A 61 2.45 7.12 4.27
N ARG A 62 1.23 6.72 3.92
CA ARG A 62 0.09 7.64 3.94
C ARG A 62 -0.38 7.85 5.38
N THR A 63 -0.24 9.08 5.89
CA THR A 63 -0.76 9.46 7.21
C THR A 63 -2.25 9.80 7.14
N LEU A 64 -2.96 9.64 8.27
CA LEU A 64 -4.28 10.25 8.46
C LEU A 64 -4.11 11.76 8.39
N LEU A 65 -4.68 12.37 7.36
CA LEU A 65 -4.72 13.81 7.24
C LEU A 65 -5.68 14.32 8.32
N LYS A 66 -5.19 15.21 9.18
CA LYS A 66 -5.96 15.71 10.33
C LYS A 66 -7.13 16.63 9.91
N VAL A 67 -7.21 17.00 8.63
CA VAL A 67 -8.15 17.99 8.10
C VAL A 67 -8.74 17.52 6.76
N PRO A 68 -10.07 17.62 6.55
CA PRO A 68 -10.72 17.22 5.29
C PRO A 68 -10.13 17.87 4.04
N GLU A 69 -9.66 19.11 4.14
CA GLU A 69 -9.07 19.89 3.04
C GLU A 69 -7.72 19.33 2.57
N GLN A 70 -7.12 18.42 3.32
CA GLN A 70 -5.89 17.74 2.95
C GLN A 70 -6.13 16.28 2.53
N LEU A 71 -7.37 15.80 2.45
CA LEU A 71 -7.69 14.42 2.03
C LEU A 71 -7.08 14.03 0.67
N ASP A 72 -6.88 15.01 -0.21
CA ASP A 72 -6.21 14.87 -1.51
C ASP A 72 -4.73 15.28 -1.49
N ASP A 73 -4.09 15.28 -0.32
CA ASP A 73 -2.65 15.52 -0.17
C ASP A 73 -1.85 14.28 -0.57
N PHE A 74 -2.02 13.86 -1.83
CA PHE A 74 -0.95 13.20 -2.59
C PHE A 74 0.16 14.19 -2.95
N ASN A 75 0.06 15.45 -2.50
CA ASN A 75 1.15 16.39 -2.58
C ASN A 75 2.30 15.75 -1.81
N CYS A 76 3.31 15.47 -2.61
CA CYS A 76 4.27 14.42 -2.39
C CYS A 76 5.40 15.02 -1.54
N SER A 77 5.08 15.47 -0.33
CA SER A 77 6.14 15.92 0.57
C SER A 77 7.10 14.77 0.76
N SER A 78 8.40 15.02 0.57
CA SER A 78 9.47 14.02 0.69
C SER A 78 9.42 13.26 2.03
N THR A 79 8.80 13.87 3.05
CA THR A 79 8.62 13.30 4.40
C THR A 79 7.69 12.08 4.47
N LYS A 80 6.89 11.81 3.42
CA LYS A 80 6.02 10.62 3.35
C LYS A 80 6.73 9.38 2.83
N PHE A 81 7.96 9.54 2.33
CA PHE A 81 8.77 8.45 1.82
C PHE A 81 9.86 8.10 2.81
N VAL A 82 10.04 6.80 3.06
CA VAL A 82 11.17 6.29 3.81
C VAL A 82 11.97 5.31 2.96
N PRO A 83 13.31 5.29 3.06
CA PRO A 83 14.14 4.32 2.36
C PRO A 83 13.68 2.90 2.64
N PHE A 84 13.76 2.04 1.64
CA PHE A 84 13.41 0.64 1.78
C PHE A 84 14.48 -0.11 2.60
N SER A 85 14.07 -0.81 3.64
CA SER A 85 14.89 -1.85 4.26
C SER A 85 14.01 -2.98 4.77
N GLU A 86 14.55 -4.19 4.86
CA GLU A 86 13.80 -5.35 5.40
C GLU A 86 13.37 -5.11 6.85
N GLU A 87 14.20 -4.42 7.64
CA GLU A 87 13.86 -4.00 8.99
C GLU A 87 12.61 -3.10 9.00
N ARG A 88 12.58 -2.06 8.16
CA ARG A 88 11.42 -1.16 8.07
C ARG A 88 10.19 -1.88 7.54
N LEU A 89 10.37 -2.76 6.57
CA LEU A 89 9.30 -3.57 5.99
C LEU A 89 8.62 -4.46 7.06
N SER A 90 9.42 -5.18 7.86
CA SER A 90 8.90 -6.09 8.88
C SER A 90 8.08 -5.36 9.96
N ASN A 91 8.38 -4.08 10.20
CA ASN A 91 7.66 -3.22 11.14
C ASN A 91 6.29 -2.73 10.63
N ILE A 92 5.96 -2.91 9.35
CA ILE A 92 4.74 -2.34 8.73
C ILE A 92 3.83 -3.39 8.07
N VAL A 93 3.98 -4.67 8.41
CA VAL A 93 3.20 -5.79 7.84
C VAL A 93 1.78 -5.92 8.40
N LYS A 94 1.44 -5.18 9.46
CA LYS A 94 0.12 -5.21 10.10
C LYS A 94 -0.77 -4.11 9.54
N LEU A 95 -2.05 -4.43 9.36
CA LEU A 95 -3.04 -3.45 8.90
C LEU A 95 -3.12 -2.27 9.88
N PRO A 96 -2.90 -1.00 9.44
CA PRO A 96 -2.94 0.12 10.35
C PRO A 96 -4.33 0.39 10.92
N THR A 97 -4.38 0.84 12.18
CA THR A 97 -5.63 1.29 12.81
C THR A 97 -6.29 2.45 12.06
N ALA A 98 -5.50 3.27 11.36
CA ALA A 98 -5.98 4.30 10.45
C ALA A 98 -6.87 3.74 9.33
N THR A 99 -6.47 2.62 8.74
CA THR A 99 -7.25 1.93 7.70
C THR A 99 -8.59 1.47 8.28
N LEU A 100 -8.58 0.84 9.46
CA LEU A 100 -9.81 0.40 10.13
C LEU A 100 -10.77 1.55 10.43
N LYS A 101 -10.26 2.71 10.88
CA LYS A 101 -11.07 3.91 11.12
C LYS A 101 -11.70 4.42 9.82
N TYR A 102 -10.92 4.47 8.74
CA TYR A 102 -11.42 4.86 7.42
C TYR A 102 -12.52 3.93 6.91
N LEU A 103 -12.33 2.61 6.99
CA LEU A 103 -13.32 1.64 6.53
C LEU A 103 -14.64 1.77 7.30
N LYS A 104 -14.58 1.97 8.63
CA LYS A 104 -15.78 2.24 9.46
C LYS A 104 -16.48 3.53 9.06
N PHE A 105 -15.72 4.59 8.77
CA PHE A 105 -16.27 5.85 8.29
C PHE A 105 -16.98 5.67 6.95
N ALA A 106 -16.33 5.04 5.96
CA ALA A 106 -16.91 4.79 4.65
C ALA A 106 -18.20 3.94 4.74
N LYS A 107 -18.22 2.91 5.59
CA LYS A 107 -19.43 2.12 5.86
C LYS A 107 -20.55 2.97 6.44
N ALA A 108 -20.24 3.86 7.38
CA ALA A 108 -21.22 4.72 8.02
C ALA A 108 -21.79 5.80 7.07
N THR A 109 -21.00 6.25 6.09
CA THR A 109 -21.43 7.23 5.08
C THR A 109 -22.00 6.60 3.81
N GLY A 110 -21.97 5.28 3.68
CA GLY A 110 -22.44 4.57 2.48
C GLY A 110 -21.50 4.70 1.28
N GLU A 111 -20.26 5.15 1.49
CA GLU A 111 -19.25 5.26 0.43
C GLU A 111 -18.58 3.91 0.16
N ALA A 112 -18.24 3.66 -1.11
CA ALA A 112 -17.41 2.52 -1.47
C ALA A 112 -15.93 2.80 -1.10
N PRO A 113 -15.33 2.06 -0.15
CA PRO A 113 -13.98 2.36 0.29
C PRO A 113 -12.92 1.88 -0.70
N PHE A 114 -11.82 2.63 -0.78
CA PHE A 114 -10.61 2.17 -1.45
C PHE A 114 -9.89 1.10 -0.61
N LEU A 115 -9.51 -0.02 -1.26
CA LEU A 115 -8.90 -1.19 -0.61
C LEU A 115 -7.64 -0.87 0.20
N PHE A 116 -6.76 -0.03 -0.35
CA PHE A 116 -5.44 0.24 0.22
C PHE A 116 -5.33 1.63 0.87
N ASN A 117 -6.46 2.29 1.16
CA ASN A 117 -6.39 3.61 1.76
C ASN A 117 -5.77 3.55 3.16
N PHE A 118 -4.75 4.38 3.41
CA PHE A 118 -3.93 4.39 4.63
C PHE A 118 -3.16 3.10 4.91
N VAL A 119 -3.10 2.18 3.95
CA VAL A 119 -2.18 1.05 3.99
C VAL A 119 -0.81 1.55 3.50
N PRO A 120 0.31 1.16 4.14
CA PRO A 120 1.64 1.45 3.63
C PRO A 120 1.81 0.85 2.24
N HIS A 121 2.52 1.54 1.37
CA HIS A 121 2.83 1.05 0.03
C HIS A 121 4.33 0.86 -0.13
N ILE A 122 4.72 -0.21 -0.82
CA ILE A 122 6.08 -0.39 -1.31
C ILE A 122 6.05 -0.04 -2.80
N LEU A 123 6.78 0.99 -3.18
CA LEU A 123 6.88 1.46 -4.55
C LEU A 123 8.21 1.01 -5.12
N HIS A 124 8.16 0.18 -6.15
CA HIS A 124 9.35 -0.39 -6.77
C HIS A 124 9.46 0.05 -8.24
N ARG A 125 10.58 0.68 -8.60
CA ARG A 125 10.91 1.07 -9.97
C ARG A 125 11.71 -0.04 -10.63
N GLY A 126 11.03 -0.87 -11.43
CA GLY A 126 11.64 -2.01 -12.09
C GLY A 126 10.60 -3.01 -12.55
N THR A 127 11.08 -4.19 -12.93
CA THR A 127 10.26 -5.31 -13.40
C THR A 127 10.43 -6.49 -12.45
N ILE A 128 9.35 -7.22 -12.20
CA ILE A 128 9.35 -8.45 -11.40
C ILE A 128 8.85 -9.57 -12.30
N GLU A 129 9.62 -10.65 -12.41
CA GLU A 129 9.18 -11.90 -13.03
C GLU A 129 8.22 -12.63 -12.09
N ILE A 130 7.08 -13.08 -12.62
CA ILE A 130 5.96 -13.59 -11.80
C ILE A 130 5.77 -15.11 -11.88
N GLN A 131 6.51 -15.80 -12.75
CA GLN A 131 6.31 -17.22 -13.07
C GLN A 131 6.61 -18.12 -11.87
N GLU A 132 7.55 -17.72 -11.02
CA GLU A 132 8.01 -18.47 -9.84
C GLU A 132 7.50 -17.88 -8.52
N LEU A 133 6.52 -16.96 -8.57
CA LEU A 133 5.97 -16.34 -7.36
C LEU A 133 4.77 -17.14 -6.83
N ASP A 134 4.73 -17.30 -5.50
CA ASP A 134 3.61 -17.94 -4.84
C ASP A 134 2.32 -17.10 -4.99
N LEU A 135 1.19 -17.78 -5.06
CA LEU A 135 -0.13 -17.19 -5.19
C LEU A 135 -0.92 -17.25 -3.89
N ILE A 136 -1.60 -16.15 -3.58
CA ILE A 136 -2.62 -16.10 -2.52
C ILE A 136 -3.99 -15.91 -3.15
N HIS A 137 -4.94 -16.71 -2.69
CA HIS A 137 -6.36 -16.57 -2.97
C HIS A 137 -7.05 -16.06 -1.71
N CYS A 138 -7.65 -14.87 -1.77
CA CYS A 138 -8.43 -14.36 -0.64
C CYS A 138 -9.61 -13.51 -1.07
#